data_AF-A0A9E0M283-F1
#
_entry.id   AF-A0A9E0M283-F1
#
_cell.length_a   1.000
_cell.length_b   1.000
_cell.length_c   1.000
_cell.angle_alpha   90.00
_cell.angle_beta   90.00
_cell.angle_gamma   90.00
#
_symmetry.space_group_name_H-M   'P 1'
#
loop_
_entity.id
_entity.type
_entity.pdbx_description
1 polymer ?
#
loop_
_entity_poly.entity_id
_entity_poly.type
_entity_poly.pdbx_seq_one_letter_code
_entity_poly.pdbx_strand_id
1 'polypeptide(L)'
;LRVEHIIVVGHYGCAGVRAALRGTRVGLADNWLRHVHSVRLRHRKRLEHLSPAKQEDALCEMNVIEQVGNVALSTVLQDAWARGQKVAVHGWVYGLRDGLLKDLGVTMDRPETVVDVFGAALKRYPRVEARNEATDTD
;
A
#
# COMPACT_ATOMS: atom_id res chain seq x y z
N LEU A 1 -8.96 -22.48 -8.87
CA LEU A 1 -8.63 -22.40 -7.42
C LEU A 1 -9.66 -21.48 -6.76
N ARG A 2 -10.27 -21.84 -5.62
CA ARG A 2 -11.24 -21.03 -4.86
C ARG A 2 -10.58 -20.48 -3.60
N VAL A 3 -9.56 -19.66 -3.79
CA VAL A 3 -8.78 -19.12 -2.67
C VAL A 3 -9.66 -18.22 -1.80
N GLU A 4 -9.43 -18.29 -0.49
CA GLU A 4 -10.12 -17.44 0.50
C GLU A 4 -9.35 -16.15 0.80
N HIS A 5 -8.06 -16.09 0.43
CA HIS A 5 -7.20 -14.95 0.71
C HIS A 5 -6.39 -14.54 -0.51
N ILE A 6 -6.46 -13.25 -0.82
CA ILE A 6 -5.59 -12.57 -1.77
C ILE A 6 -4.77 -11.58 -0.96
N ILE A 7 -3.45 -11.54 -1.19
CA ILE A 7 -2.57 -10.64 -0.45
C ILE A 7 -1.78 -9.82 -1.45
N VAL A 8 -1.97 -8.51 -1.41
CA VAL A 8 -1.12 -7.55 -2.10
C VAL A 8 0.04 -7.23 -1.17
N VAL A 9 1.25 -7.58 -1.58
CA VAL A 9 2.46 -7.41 -0.76
C VAL A 9 3.41 -6.43 -1.41
N GLY A 10 3.66 -5.32 -0.72
CA GLY A 10 4.76 -4.39 -1.03
C GLY A 10 6.03 -4.75 -0.26
N HIS A 11 7.10 -4.01 -0.52
CA HIS A 11 8.35 -4.18 0.20
C HIS A 11 9.15 -2.89 0.32
N TYR A 12 9.73 -2.67 1.50
CA TYR A 12 10.57 -1.49 1.73
C TYR A 12 11.84 -1.57 0.88
N GLY A 13 12.30 -0.40 0.40
CA GLY A 13 13.42 -0.32 -0.54
C GLY A 13 13.09 -0.73 -1.97
N CYS A 14 11.82 -0.77 -2.37
CA CYS A 14 11.42 -1.12 -3.74
C CYS A 14 11.98 -0.15 -4.79
N ALA A 15 12.81 -0.66 -5.69
CA ALA A 15 13.44 0.14 -6.74
C ALA A 15 12.41 0.81 -7.68
N GLY A 16 11.28 0.14 -7.96
CA GLY A 16 10.21 0.71 -8.78
C GLY A 16 9.51 1.89 -8.09
N VAL A 17 9.21 1.76 -6.80
CA VAL A 17 8.66 2.86 -5.99
C VAL A 17 9.65 4.02 -5.92
N ARG A 18 10.94 3.73 -5.71
CA ARG A 18 12.00 4.73 -5.68
C ARG A 18 12.15 5.48 -7.01
N ALA A 19 12.13 4.76 -8.12
CA ALA A 19 12.19 5.36 -9.46
C ALA A 19 10.97 6.25 -9.71
N ALA A 20 9.76 5.79 -9.37
CA ALA A 20 8.53 6.57 -9.49
C ALA A 20 8.53 7.81 -8.56
N LEU A 21 9.08 7.69 -7.35
CA LEU A 21 9.21 8.80 -6.40
C LEU A 21 10.16 9.88 -6.92
N ARG A 22 11.30 9.48 -7.48
CA ARG A 22 12.36 10.37 -7.96
C ARG A 22 12.15 10.87 -9.39
N GLY A 23 11.19 10.31 -10.13
CA GLY A 23 11.02 10.60 -11.55
C GLY A 23 12.16 10.09 -12.41
N THR A 24 12.81 9.00 -12.00
CA THR A 24 13.92 8.38 -12.74
C THR A 24 13.38 7.68 -13.99
N ARG A 25 13.93 8.01 -15.17
CA ARG A 25 13.61 7.31 -16.42
C ARG A 25 14.26 5.94 -16.45
N VAL A 26 13.47 4.89 -16.63
CA VAL A 26 13.92 3.50 -16.76
C VAL A 26 13.50 2.85 -18.10
N GLY A 27 12.94 3.63 -19.02
CA GLY A 27 12.62 3.18 -20.38
C GLY A 27 11.20 2.62 -20.47
N LEU A 28 11.02 1.45 -21.08
CA LEU A 28 9.67 0.88 -21.29
C LEU A 28 8.89 0.67 -19.98
N ALA A 29 9.61 0.38 -18.89
CA ALA A 29 9.04 0.22 -17.56
C ALA A 29 8.41 1.52 -17.01
N ASP A 30 8.75 2.69 -17.55
CA ASP A 30 8.14 3.98 -17.16
C ASP A 30 6.62 3.98 -17.38
N ASN A 31 6.14 3.23 -18.39
CA ASN A 31 4.71 3.09 -18.66
C ASN A 31 3.98 2.36 -17.53
N TRP A 32 4.62 1.34 -16.95
CA TRP A 32 4.07 0.61 -15.81
C TRP A 32 4.21 1.42 -14.50
N LEU A 33 5.37 2.05 -14.29
CA LEU A 33 5.62 2.88 -13.10
C LEU A 33 4.72 4.14 -13.05
N ARG A 34 4.11 4.52 -14.17
CA ARG A 34 3.08 5.57 -14.21
C ARG A 34 1.96 5.32 -13.19
N HIS A 35 1.58 4.08 -12.91
CA HIS A 35 0.56 3.76 -11.91
C HIS A 35 1.01 4.15 -10.49
N VAL A 36 2.27 3.88 -10.14
CA VAL A 36 2.87 4.31 -8.86
C VAL A 36 3.02 5.84 -8.83
N HIS A 37 3.38 6.46 -9.95
CA HIS A 37 3.43 7.92 -10.07
C HIS A 37 2.05 8.56 -9.85
N SER A 38 0.97 7.94 -10.34
CA SER A 38 -0.40 8.39 -10.09
C SER A 38 -0.76 8.35 -8.60
N VAL A 39 -0.35 7.30 -7.87
CA VAL A 39 -0.48 7.22 -6.41
C VAL A 39 0.28 8.37 -5.73
N ARG A 40 1.53 8.60 -6.14
CA ARG A 40 2.35 9.72 -5.64
C ARG A 40 1.65 11.06 -5.85
N LEU A 41 1.11 11.31 -7.03
CA LEU A 41 0.47 12.57 -7.38
C LEU A 41 -0.81 12.78 -6.56
N ARG A 42 -1.64 11.74 -6.43
CA ARG A 42 -2.89 11.77 -5.65
C ARG A 42 -2.63 12.09 -4.18
N HIS A 43 -1.52 11.59 -3.63
CA HIS A 43 -1.18 11.72 -2.22
C HIS A 43 -0.03 12.70 -1.94
N ARG A 44 0.33 13.54 -2.91
CA ARG A 44 1.51 14.42 -2.87
C ARG A 44 1.60 15.23 -1.57
N LYS A 45 0.51 15.86 -1.14
CA LYS A 45 0.46 16.68 0.10
C LYS A 45 0.81 15.89 1.37
N ARG A 46 0.55 14.58 1.37
CA ARG A 46 0.90 13.66 2.46
C ARG A 46 2.37 13.24 2.45
N LEU A 47 3.08 13.43 1.34
CA LEU A 47 4.47 12.98 1.17
C LEU A 47 5.48 14.13 1.29
N GLU A 48 5.16 15.32 0.78
CA GLU A 48 6.14 16.41 0.61
C GLU A 48 6.81 16.91 1.91
N HIS A 49 6.15 16.76 3.05
CA HIS A 49 6.68 17.17 4.35
C HIS A 49 7.61 16.12 4.99
N LEU A 50 7.71 14.92 4.41
CA LEU A 50 8.54 13.84 4.92
C LEU A 50 9.96 13.92 4.37
N SER A 51 10.92 13.38 5.13
CA SER A 51 12.28 13.13 4.62
C SER A 51 12.25 12.15 3.42
N PRO A 52 13.25 12.17 2.52
CA PRO A 52 13.26 11.31 1.33
C PRO A 52 13.11 9.81 1.62
N ALA A 53 13.73 9.30 2.69
CA ALA A 53 13.58 7.90 3.10
C ALA A 53 12.14 7.59 3.52
N LYS A 54 11.54 8.47 4.35
CA LYS A 54 10.14 8.35 4.79
C LYS A 54 9.14 8.51 3.63
N GLN A 55 9.48 9.27 2.59
CA GLN A 55 8.65 9.36 1.37
C GLN A 55 8.63 8.03 0.61
N GLU A 56 9.77 7.33 0.49
CA GLU A 56 9.86 6.05 -0.19
C GLU A 56 9.02 4.98 0.53
N ASP A 57 9.16 4.90 1.87
CA ASP A 57 8.40 3.96 2.69
C ASP A 57 6.90 4.26 2.66
N ALA A 58 6.52 5.52 2.86
CA ALA A 58 5.12 5.94 2.82
C ALA A 58 4.49 5.70 1.43
N LEU A 59 5.21 6.01 0.33
CA LEU A 59 4.69 5.74 -1.01
C LEU A 59 4.53 4.24 -1.26
N CYS A 60 5.42 3.39 -0.74
CA CYS A 60 5.28 1.94 -0.82
C CYS A 60 3.99 1.47 -0.14
N GLU A 61 3.75 1.91 1.09
CA GLU A 61 2.55 1.56 1.88
C GLU A 61 1.27 2.05 1.21
N MET A 62 1.25 3.31 0.77
CA MET A 62 0.11 3.90 0.08
C MET A 62 -0.16 3.22 -1.25
N ASN A 63 0.88 2.80 -1.98
CA ASN A 63 0.72 2.03 -3.21
C ASN A 63 0.07 0.66 -2.92
N VAL A 64 0.44 -0.04 -1.86
CA VAL A 64 -0.23 -1.30 -1.48
C VAL A 64 -1.70 -1.07 -1.17
N ILE A 65 -2.03 -0.04 -0.38
CA ILE A 65 -3.42 0.31 -0.04
C ILE A 65 -4.24 0.59 -1.32
N GLU A 66 -3.67 1.33 -2.27
CA GLU A 66 -4.27 1.62 -3.57
C GLU A 66 -4.48 0.36 -4.41
N GLN A 67 -3.50 -0.54 -4.45
CA GLN A 67 -3.65 -1.80 -5.18
C GLN A 67 -4.66 -2.75 -4.53
N VAL A 68 -4.76 -2.77 -3.20
CA VAL A 68 -5.85 -3.51 -2.51
C VAL A 68 -7.20 -2.96 -2.93
N GLY A 69 -7.36 -1.63 -2.98
CA GLY A 69 -8.58 -0.99 -3.48
C GLY A 69 -8.88 -1.38 -4.94
N ASN A 70 -7.87 -1.39 -5.82
CA ASN A 70 -8.04 -1.80 -7.22
C ASN A 70 -8.49 -3.27 -7.35
N VAL A 71 -7.90 -4.18 -6.58
CA VAL A 71 -8.32 -5.59 -6.55
C VAL A 71 -9.74 -5.71 -6.01
N ALA A 72 -10.03 -4.98 -4.92
CA ALA A 72 -11.34 -4.96 -4.29
C ALA A 72 -12.45 -4.50 -5.23
N LEU A 73 -12.18 -3.48 -6.05
CA LEU A 73 -13.12 -2.91 -7.01
C LEU A 73 -13.16 -3.66 -8.36
N SER A 74 -12.33 -4.69 -8.56
CA SER A 74 -12.33 -5.45 -9.79
C SER A 74 -13.65 -6.22 -9.98
N THR A 75 -14.14 -6.31 -11.22
CA THR A 75 -15.36 -7.06 -11.54
C THR A 75 -15.27 -8.51 -11.06
N VAL A 76 -14.10 -9.13 -11.19
CA VAL A 76 -13.84 -10.52 -10.76
C VAL A 76 -14.11 -10.72 -9.26
N LEU A 77 -13.64 -9.79 -8.42
CA LEU A 77 -13.83 -9.92 -6.97
C LEU A 77 -15.25 -9.51 -6.56
N GLN A 78 -15.81 -8.47 -7.19
CA GLN A 78 -17.19 -8.06 -6.98
C GLN A 78 -18.16 -9.21 -7.31
N ASP A 79 -17.97 -9.89 -8.44
CA ASP A 79 -18.75 -11.08 -8.82
C ASP A 79 -18.53 -12.25 -7.85
N ALA A 80 -17.35 -12.35 -7.21
CA ALA A 80 -17.06 -13.35 -6.20
C ALA A 80 -17.86 -13.11 -4.92
N TRP A 81 -17.90 -11.87 -4.45
CA TRP A 81 -18.73 -11.49 -3.33
C TRP A 81 -20.22 -11.61 -3.65
N ALA A 82 -20.66 -11.19 -4.84
CA ALA A 82 -22.06 -11.26 -5.25
C ALA A 82 -22.61 -12.71 -5.28
N ARG A 83 -21.79 -13.69 -5.64
CA ARG A 83 -22.15 -15.12 -5.58
C ARG A 83 -21.92 -15.77 -4.21
N GLY A 84 -21.59 -15.00 -3.18
CA GLY A 84 -21.37 -15.48 -1.81
C GLY A 84 -20.05 -16.23 -1.59
N GLN A 85 -19.07 -16.10 -2.48
CA GLN A 85 -17.75 -16.70 -2.26
C GLN A 85 -17.03 -15.96 -1.14
N LYS A 86 -16.56 -16.70 -0.12
CA LYS A 86 -15.72 -16.18 0.95
C LYS A 86 -14.32 -15.90 0.40
N VAL A 87 -13.99 -14.64 0.17
CA VAL A 87 -12.65 -14.21 -0.22
C VAL A 87 -12.35 -12.84 0.36
N ALA A 88 -11.17 -12.66 0.93
CA ALA A 88 -10.68 -11.40 1.46
C ALA A 88 -9.41 -10.95 0.72
N VAL A 89 -9.26 -9.63 0.58
CA VAL A 89 -8.04 -9.02 0.05
C VAL A 89 -7.33 -8.27 1.17
N HIS A 90 -6.05 -8.55 1.35
CA HIS A 90 -5.19 -7.97 2.37
C HIS A 90 -4.07 -7.15 1.75
N GLY A 91 -3.53 -6.18 2.50
CA GLY A 91 -2.41 -5.35 2.07
C GLY A 91 -1.30 -5.35 3.11
N TRP A 92 -0.15 -5.91 2.76
CA TRP A 92 1.01 -6.01 3.65
C TRP A 92 2.26 -5.37 3.03
N VAL A 93 3.23 -5.02 3.86
CA VAL A 93 4.58 -4.64 3.42
C VAL A 93 5.59 -5.46 4.20
N TYR A 94 6.59 -6.03 3.53
CA TYR A 94 7.69 -6.71 4.21
C TYR A 94 8.99 -5.89 4.14
N GLY A 95 9.77 -5.93 5.22
CA GLY A 95 11.09 -5.33 5.24
C GLY A 95 12.15 -6.26 4.65
N LEU A 96 12.88 -5.80 3.64
CA LEU A 96 14.00 -6.55 3.06
C LEU A 96 15.19 -6.68 4.02
N ARG A 97 15.27 -5.81 5.04
CA ARG A 97 16.39 -5.75 5.98
C ARG A 97 16.21 -6.67 7.19
N ASP A 98 14.97 -6.81 7.65
CA ASP A 98 14.60 -7.48 8.90
C ASP A 98 13.68 -8.68 8.68
N GLY A 99 13.13 -8.86 7.47
CA GLY A 99 12.19 -9.92 7.14
C GLY A 99 10.82 -9.76 7.79
N LEU A 100 10.56 -8.63 8.47
CA LEU A 100 9.32 -8.44 9.22
C LEU A 100 8.17 -8.06 8.29
N LEU A 101 7.04 -8.72 8.48
CA LEU A 101 5.78 -8.40 7.81
C LEU A 101 5.01 -7.37 8.62
N LYS A 102 4.55 -6.32 7.92
CA LYS A 102 3.69 -5.28 8.44
C LYS A 102 2.33 -5.36 7.79
N ASP A 103 1.30 -5.63 8.59
CA ASP A 103 -0.08 -5.48 8.16
C ASP A 103 -0.47 -3.99 8.11
N LEU A 104 -0.98 -3.54 6.95
CA LEU A 104 -1.48 -2.18 6.78
C LEU A 104 -2.90 -2.00 7.33
N GLY A 105 -3.58 -3.09 7.71
CA GLY A 105 -4.94 -3.11 8.23
C GLY A 105 -5.95 -2.62 7.20
N VAL A 106 -5.83 -3.09 5.96
CA VAL A 106 -6.66 -2.71 4.80
C VAL A 106 -7.45 -3.91 4.27
N THR A 107 -7.80 -4.84 5.15
CA THR A 107 -8.54 -6.05 4.76
C THR A 107 -9.95 -5.70 4.30
N MET A 108 -10.32 -6.15 3.10
CA MET A 108 -11.66 -6.01 2.53
C MET A 108 -12.21 -7.40 2.21
N ASP A 109 -13.39 -7.72 2.73
CA ASP A 109 -14.02 -9.04 2.61
C ASP A 109 -15.44 -9.00 1.99
N ARG A 110 -15.96 -7.79 1.71
CA ARG A 110 -17.27 -7.56 1.12
C ARG A 110 -17.37 -6.19 0.45
N PRO A 111 -18.25 -6.02 -0.56
CA PRO A 111 -18.37 -4.79 -1.35
C PRO A 111 -18.64 -3.54 -0.51
N GLU A 112 -19.50 -3.67 0.50
CA GLU A 112 -20.04 -2.54 1.27
C GLU A 112 -18.95 -1.84 2.11
N THR A 113 -17.90 -2.56 2.46
CA THR A 113 -16.83 -2.06 3.33
C THR A 113 -15.66 -1.42 2.57
N VAL A 114 -15.60 -1.61 1.24
CA VAL A 114 -14.42 -1.24 0.42
C VAL A 114 -14.08 0.23 0.59
N VAL A 115 -15.06 1.12 0.44
CA VAL A 115 -14.85 2.57 0.50
C VAL A 115 -14.40 3.02 1.89
N ASP A 116 -15.05 2.50 2.93
CA ASP A 116 -14.77 2.88 4.32
C ASP A 116 -13.39 2.39 4.77
N VAL A 117 -13.07 1.12 4.50
CA VAL A 117 -11.76 0.54 4.81
C VAL A 117 -10.65 1.26 4.06
N PHE A 118 -10.87 1.54 2.76
CA PHE A 118 -9.89 2.26 1.93
C PHE A 118 -9.64 3.67 2.46
N GLY A 119 -10.70 4.43 2.73
CA GLY A 119 -10.61 5.79 3.26
C GLY A 119 -9.97 5.83 4.65
N ALA A 120 -10.34 4.90 5.54
CA ALA A 120 -9.72 4.77 6.86
C ALA A 120 -8.25 4.36 6.77
N ALA A 121 -7.87 3.51 5.81
CA ALA A 121 -6.48 3.16 5.57
C ALA A 121 -5.66 4.38 5.13
N LEU A 122 -6.07 5.11 4.10
CA LEU A 122 -5.34 6.28 3.64
C LEU A 122 -5.23 7.38 4.69
N LYS A 123 -6.24 7.56 5.56
CA LYS A 123 -6.17 8.53 6.67
C LYS A 123 -5.05 8.23 7.66
N ARG A 124 -4.69 6.95 7.86
CA ARG A 124 -3.62 6.51 8.76
C ARG A 124 -2.21 6.71 8.22
N TYR A 125 -2.05 7.05 6.93
CA TYR A 125 -0.74 7.15 6.27
C TYR A 125 -0.44 8.55 5.69
N PRO A 126 0.83 9.01 5.75
CA PRO A 126 1.98 8.36 6.40
C PRO A 126 1.80 8.24 7.91
N ARG A 127 2.23 7.12 8.50
CA ARG A 127 2.22 6.99 9.97
C ARG A 127 3.27 7.92 10.55
N VAL A 128 2.87 8.73 11.52
CA VAL A 128 3.82 9.36 12.44
C VAL A 128 4.37 8.23 13.30
N GLU A 129 5.67 7.96 13.21
CA GLU A 129 6.32 7.03 14.13
C GLU A 129 6.03 7.50 15.56
N ALA A 130 5.49 6.62 16.40
CA ALA A 130 5.46 6.89 17.83
C ALA A 130 6.91 7.14 18.27
N ARG A 131 7.20 8.28 18.91
CA ARG A 131 8.48 8.52 19.56
C ARG A 131 8.71 7.33 20.50
N ASN A 132 9.68 6.48 20.20
CA ASN A 132 10.25 5.61 21.22
C ASN A 132 11.00 6.52 22.19
N GLU A 133 10.32 6.97 23.22
CA GLU A 133 10.94 7.33 24.50
C GLU A 133 11.44 6.03 25.13
N ALA A 134 12.58 5.55 24.63
CA ALA A 134 13.47 4.71 25.40
C ALA A 134 14.63 5.62 25.79
N THR A 135 14.48 6.22 26.97
CA THR A 135 15.52 6.79 27.81
C THR A 135 16.77 5.93 27.75
N ASP A 136 17.84 6.48 27.15
CA ASP A 136 19.20 6.06 27.42
C ASP A 136 19.61 6.76 28.73
N THR A 137 19.10 6.20 29.83
CA THR A 137 19.71 6.32 31.16
C THR A 137 20.33 4.96 31.44
N ASP A 138 21.63 4.83 31.15
CA ASP A 138 22.68 4.58 32.14
C ASP A 138 24.07 4.66 31.49
#